data_AF-A0A1B6CGT2-F1
#
_entry.id   AF-A0A1B6CGT2-F1
#
_cell.length_a   1.000
_cell.length_b   1.000
_cell.length_c   1.000
_cell.angle_alpha   90.00
_cell.angle_beta   90.00
_cell.angle_gamma   90.00
#
_symmetry.space_group_name_H-M   'P 1'
#
loop_
_entity.id
_entity.type
_entity.pdbx_description
1 polymer ?
#
loop_
_entity_poly.entity_id
_entity_poly.type
_entity_poly.pdbx_seq_one_letter_code
_entity_poly.pdbx_strand_id
1 'polypeptide(L)'
;MFSDGHLCDKDLENLKTWRFTLTSSDADLLAPQGYSDFLFLAKRMKTQFPDILGTSYSADKFVFRHSETERTAKSASSFAEGLFGKDAGVVIPNGSGEEEMSLIRTYSNCSTWESRSIELLKESMKFEETIIPPG
;
A
#
# COMPACT_ATOMS: atom_id res chain seq x y z
N MET A 1 -21.78 14.77 -24.44
CA MET A 1 -21.37 16.12 -24.04
C MET A 1 -20.07 15.97 -23.27
N PHE A 2 -18.94 16.06 -23.95
CA PHE A 2 -17.63 16.08 -23.32
C PHE A 2 -17.23 17.55 -23.27
N SER A 3 -17.13 18.13 -22.08
CA SER A 3 -16.59 19.48 -21.90
C SER A 3 -15.11 19.44 -22.23
N ASP A 4 -14.64 20.34 -23.09
CA ASP A 4 -13.21 20.56 -23.30
C ASP A 4 -12.55 20.81 -21.94
N GLY A 5 -11.69 19.89 -21.51
CA GLY A 5 -11.08 19.89 -20.18
C GLY A 5 -10.02 20.98 -20.07
N HIS A 6 -10.46 22.22 -19.85
CA HIS A 6 -9.56 23.35 -19.64
C HIS A 6 -9.29 23.48 -18.14
N LEU A 7 -8.01 23.59 -17.78
CA LEU A 7 -7.59 23.94 -16.44
C LEU A 7 -8.12 25.34 -16.12
N CYS A 8 -8.83 25.49 -14.99
CA CYS A 8 -9.25 26.81 -14.56
C CYS A 8 -8.08 27.57 -13.91
N ASP A 9 -8.23 28.88 -13.70
CA ASP A 9 -7.18 29.69 -13.09
C ASP A 9 -6.69 29.13 -11.74
N LYS A 10 -7.59 28.52 -10.96
CA LYS A 10 -7.25 27.86 -9.70
C LYS A 10 -6.33 26.65 -9.90
N ASP A 11 -6.55 25.85 -10.93
CA ASP A 11 -5.70 24.71 -11.24
C ASP A 11 -4.31 25.19 -11.67
N LEU A 12 -4.24 26.26 -12.46
CA LEU A 12 -2.97 26.89 -12.85
C LEU A 12 -2.20 27.42 -11.65
N GLU A 13 -2.87 28.12 -10.72
CA GLU A 13 -2.22 28.61 -9.49
C GLU A 13 -1.77 27.46 -8.57
N ASN A 14 -2.55 26.39 -8.46
CA ASN A 14 -2.15 25.20 -7.72
C ASN A 14 -0.90 24.55 -8.33
N LEU A 15 -0.82 24.47 -9.66
CA LEU A 15 0.35 23.91 -10.35
C LEU A 15 1.59 24.79 -10.19
N LYS A 16 1.45 26.13 -10.25
CA LYS A 16 2.56 27.07 -10.03
C LYS A 16 3.14 26.97 -8.62
N THR A 17 2.25 26.79 -7.63
CA THR A 17 2.61 26.71 -6.21
C THR A 17 2.91 25.28 -5.75
N TRP A 18 2.68 24.27 -6.60
CA TRP A 18 2.94 22.88 -6.26
C TRP A 18 4.41 22.65 -5.93
N ARG A 19 4.64 21.89 -4.88
CA ARG A 19 5.96 21.48 -4.41
C ARG A 19 5.92 20.00 -4.07
N PHE A 20 6.94 19.28 -4.49
CA PHE A 20 7.16 17.92 -4.05
C PHE A 20 7.67 17.95 -2.61
N THR A 21 6.90 17.39 -1.68
CA THR A 21 7.21 17.42 -0.24
C THR A 21 7.55 16.04 0.33
N LEU A 22 7.63 15.02 -0.52
CA LEU A 22 7.98 13.67 -0.10
C LEU A 22 9.49 13.48 -0.11
N THR A 23 9.95 12.62 0.79
CA THR A 23 11.34 12.22 0.93
C THR A 23 11.47 10.73 0.64
N SER A 24 12.68 10.23 0.41
CA SER A 24 12.90 8.79 0.19
C SER A 24 12.45 7.94 1.40
N SER A 25 12.48 8.49 2.62
CA SER A 25 11.95 7.82 3.81
C SER A 25 10.42 7.64 3.79
N ASP A 26 9.69 8.40 2.97
CA ASP A 26 8.23 8.28 2.85
C ASP A 26 7.81 7.18 1.87
N ALA A 27 8.74 6.63 1.07
CA ALA A 27 8.43 5.70 -0.02
C ALA A 27 7.69 4.43 0.45
N ASP A 28 7.98 3.96 1.67
CA ASP A 28 7.40 2.75 2.26
C ASP A 28 6.35 2.98 3.33
N LEU A 29 5.89 4.23 3.49
CA LEU A 29 4.81 4.56 4.40
C LEU A 29 3.44 4.32 3.75
N LEU A 30 2.47 3.91 4.56
CA LEU A 30 1.07 3.90 4.13
C LEU A 30 0.53 5.33 4.12
N ALA A 31 0.11 5.80 2.95
CA ALA A 31 -0.55 7.09 2.82
C ALA A 31 -1.90 7.11 3.56
N PRO A 32 -2.37 8.28 4.05
CA PRO A 32 -3.67 8.40 4.73
C PRO A 32 -4.87 7.90 3.90
N GLN A 33 -4.82 8.10 2.57
CA GLN A 33 -5.84 7.55 1.68
C GLN A 33 -5.82 6.02 1.67
N GLY A 34 -4.64 5.40 1.67
CA GLY A 34 -4.49 3.94 1.71
C GLY A 34 -5.08 3.34 2.99
N TYR A 35 -4.90 3.99 4.14
CA TYR A 35 -5.59 3.59 5.39
C TYR A 35 -7.11 3.55 5.19
N SER A 36 -7.68 4.64 4.64
CA SER A 36 -9.12 4.76 4.40
C SER A 36 -9.62 3.70 3.41
N ASP A 37 -8.87 3.44 2.35
CA ASP A 37 -9.23 2.47 1.32
C ASP A 37 -9.35 1.06 1.91
N PHE A 38 -8.35 0.60 2.68
CA PHE A 38 -8.40 -0.72 3.32
C PHE A 38 -9.49 -0.80 4.39
N LEU A 39 -9.69 0.26 5.18
CA LEU A 39 -10.75 0.34 6.18
C LEU A 39 -12.14 0.18 5.56
N PHE A 40 -12.43 0.93 4.49
CA PHE A 40 -13.74 0.90 3.85
C PHE A 40 -13.94 -0.32 2.95
N LEU A 41 -12.86 -0.86 2.35
CA LEU A 41 -12.90 -2.13 1.66
C LEU A 41 -13.34 -3.26 2.60
N ALA A 42 -12.73 -3.35 3.78
CA ALA A 42 -13.10 -4.33 4.81
C ALA A 42 -14.57 -4.19 5.24
N LYS A 43 -15.02 -2.97 5.54
CA LYS A 43 -16.44 -2.71 5.91
C LYS A 43 -17.41 -3.15 4.81
N ARG A 44 -17.05 -2.91 3.54
CA ARG A 44 -17.84 -3.34 2.39
C ARG A 44 -17.88 -4.87 2.30
N MET A 45 -16.74 -5.53 2.44
CA MET A 45 -16.68 -7.00 2.43
C MET A 45 -17.51 -7.61 3.55
N LYS A 46 -17.44 -7.06 4.77
CA LYS A 46 -18.29 -7.49 5.89
C LYS A 46 -19.77 -7.33 5.60
N THR A 47 -20.16 -6.22 4.98
CA THR A 47 -21.55 -5.94 4.59
C THR A 47 -22.03 -6.93 3.52
N GLN A 48 -21.16 -7.31 2.58
CA GLN A 48 -21.49 -8.22 1.49
C GLN A 48 -21.53 -9.69 1.92
N PHE A 49 -20.71 -10.07 2.91
CA PHE A 49 -20.58 -11.46 3.38
C PHE A 49 -20.78 -11.56 4.89
N PRO A 50 -21.97 -11.17 5.42
CA PRO A 50 -22.21 -11.10 6.86
C PRO A 50 -22.13 -12.48 7.54
N ASP A 51 -22.49 -13.55 6.86
CA ASP A 51 -22.47 -14.90 7.44
C ASP A 51 -21.04 -15.41 7.71
N ILE A 52 -20.06 -14.90 6.97
CA ILE A 52 -18.64 -15.29 7.09
C ILE A 52 -17.89 -14.27 7.95
N LEU A 53 -18.09 -12.97 7.69
CA LEU A 53 -17.30 -11.87 8.24
C LEU A 53 -18.04 -11.06 9.33
N GLY A 54 -19.32 -11.34 9.58
CA GLY A 54 -20.13 -10.71 10.62
C GLY A 54 -19.84 -11.21 12.04
N THR A 55 -18.91 -12.14 12.20
CA THR A 55 -18.52 -12.71 13.49
C THR A 55 -17.51 -11.85 14.23
N SER A 56 -17.38 -12.06 15.54
CA SER A 56 -16.29 -11.46 16.33
C SER A 56 -14.94 -12.06 15.92
N TYR A 57 -13.88 -11.27 16.04
CA TYR A 57 -12.53 -11.76 15.78
C TYR A 57 -12.19 -12.95 16.68
N SER A 58 -11.50 -13.93 16.10
CA SER A 58 -10.92 -15.06 16.81
C SER A 58 -9.71 -15.58 16.02
N ALA A 59 -8.59 -15.81 16.71
CA ALA A 59 -7.32 -16.17 16.08
C ALA A 59 -7.32 -17.56 15.43
N ASP A 60 -8.26 -18.45 15.80
CA ASP A 60 -8.50 -19.76 15.17
C ASP A 60 -9.25 -19.64 13.83
N LYS A 61 -9.96 -18.53 13.59
CA LYS A 61 -10.78 -18.31 12.39
C LYS A 61 -10.15 -17.37 11.38
N PHE A 62 -9.35 -16.42 11.85
CA PHE A 62 -8.80 -15.35 11.03
C PHE A 62 -7.29 -15.27 11.19
N VAL A 63 -6.59 -15.40 10.07
CA VAL A 63 -5.14 -15.23 9.97
C VAL A 63 -4.86 -14.04 9.06
N PHE A 64 -4.14 -13.06 9.59
CA PHE A 64 -3.65 -11.91 8.82
C PHE A 64 -2.18 -12.13 8.47
N ARG A 65 -1.83 -11.85 7.21
CA ARG A 65 -0.46 -11.96 6.69
C ARG A 65 -0.12 -10.74 5.86
N HIS A 66 1.15 -10.35 5.88
CA HIS A 66 1.67 -9.23 5.10
C HIS A 66 3.16 -9.42 4.81
N SER A 67 3.69 -8.72 3.82
CA SER A 67 5.14 -8.66 3.59
C SER A 67 5.84 -7.84 4.67
N GLU A 68 7.17 -7.81 4.67
CA GLU A 68 7.95 -7.16 5.74
C GLU A 68 7.87 -5.61 5.77
N THR A 69 7.13 -4.97 4.87
CA THR A 69 7.12 -3.50 4.78
C THR A 69 6.07 -2.88 5.70
N GLU A 70 6.37 -1.70 6.23
CA GLU A 70 5.45 -0.96 7.09
C GLU A 70 4.10 -0.70 6.38
N ARG A 71 4.15 -0.30 5.10
CA ARG A 71 2.94 -0.10 4.28
C ARG A 71 2.00 -1.30 4.32
N THR A 72 2.50 -2.54 4.17
CA THR A 72 1.63 -3.71 4.13
C THR A 72 1.15 -4.14 5.52
N ALA A 73 1.98 -3.97 6.56
CA ALA A 73 1.57 -4.16 7.95
C ALA A 73 0.44 -3.21 8.36
N LYS A 74 0.58 -1.92 8.03
CA LYS A 74 -0.44 -0.90 8.30
C LYS A 74 -1.70 -1.13 7.47
N SER A 75 -1.58 -1.58 6.22
CA SER A 75 -2.74 -1.96 5.39
C SER A 75 -3.52 -3.12 6.01
N ALA A 76 -2.82 -4.18 6.45
CA ALA A 76 -3.44 -5.32 7.12
C ALA A 76 -4.15 -4.89 8.41
N SER A 77 -3.52 -4.01 9.20
CA SER A 77 -4.10 -3.43 10.42
C SER A 77 -5.38 -2.63 10.11
N SER A 78 -5.35 -1.79 9.07
CA SER A 78 -6.50 -0.96 8.66
C SER A 78 -7.67 -1.81 8.17
N PHE A 79 -7.38 -2.89 7.45
CA PHE A 79 -8.39 -3.84 7.00
C PHE A 79 -8.99 -4.62 8.18
N ALA A 80 -8.16 -5.09 9.12
CA ALA A 80 -8.61 -5.74 10.34
C ALA A 80 -9.53 -4.82 11.18
N GLU A 81 -9.15 -3.55 11.31
CA GLU A 81 -9.97 -2.52 11.95
C GLU A 81 -11.33 -2.38 11.27
N GLY A 82 -11.37 -2.38 9.93
CA GLY A 82 -12.62 -2.27 9.18
C GLY A 82 -13.55 -3.47 9.36
N LEU A 83 -12.99 -4.67 9.54
CA LEU A 83 -13.76 -5.89 9.79
C LEU A 83 -14.28 -5.95 11.23
N PHE A 84 -13.42 -5.70 12.21
CA PHE A 84 -13.70 -6.06 13.60
C PHE A 84 -13.83 -4.86 14.55
N GLY A 85 -13.37 -3.68 14.14
CA GLY A 85 -13.24 -2.49 14.98
C GLY A 85 -11.86 -2.37 15.62
N LYS A 86 -11.52 -1.16 16.09
CA LYS A 86 -10.21 -0.84 16.71
C LYS A 86 -9.93 -1.65 17.97
N ASP A 87 -10.96 -1.89 18.78
CA ASP A 87 -10.83 -2.50 20.11
C ASP A 87 -11.03 -4.02 20.10
N ALA A 88 -11.06 -4.65 18.92
CA ALA A 88 -11.31 -6.08 18.76
C ALA A 88 -10.12 -6.98 19.18
N GLY A 89 -8.98 -6.38 19.56
CA GLY A 89 -7.79 -7.13 19.98
C GLY A 89 -7.16 -7.97 18.86
N VAL A 90 -7.33 -7.57 17.59
CA VAL A 90 -6.73 -8.27 16.45
C VAL A 90 -5.21 -8.14 16.54
N VAL A 91 -4.51 -9.27 16.51
CA VAL A 91 -3.05 -9.30 16.47
C VAL A 91 -2.60 -9.41 15.02
N ILE A 92 -1.90 -8.38 14.54
CA ILE A 92 -1.16 -8.45 13.27
C ILE A 92 0.24 -8.98 13.60
N PRO A 93 0.63 -10.14 13.06
CA PRO A 93 1.94 -10.73 13.37
C PRO A 93 3.08 -9.84 12.84
N ASN A 94 4.28 -10.00 13.40
CA ASN A 94 5.47 -9.28 12.94
C ASN A 94 5.98 -9.87 11.61
N GLY A 95 5.33 -9.53 10.49
CA GLY A 95 5.71 -10.00 9.16
C GLY A 95 5.53 -11.50 8.95
N SER A 96 5.33 -11.89 7.70
CA SER A 96 5.37 -13.30 7.31
C SER A 96 6.81 -13.81 7.33
N GLY A 97 7.06 -15.01 7.88
CA GLY A 97 8.38 -15.66 7.82
C GLY A 97 8.78 -16.05 6.38
N GLU A 98 10.03 -16.48 6.17
CA GLU A 98 10.60 -16.73 4.83
C GLU A 98 9.73 -17.65 3.94
N GLU A 99 9.19 -18.74 4.49
CA GLU A 99 8.31 -19.65 3.73
C GLU A 99 7.01 -18.98 3.29
N GLU A 100 6.42 -18.16 4.16
CA GLU A 100 5.19 -17.42 3.85
C GLU A 100 5.44 -16.26 2.90
N MET A 101 6.63 -15.64 2.96
CA MET A 101 7.04 -14.62 2.01
C MET A 101 7.14 -15.18 0.60
N SER A 102 7.52 -16.44 0.41
CA SER A 102 7.48 -17.12 -0.88
C SER A 102 6.07 -17.17 -1.47
N LEU A 103 5.02 -17.19 -0.63
CA LEU A 103 3.62 -17.15 -1.08
C LEU A 103 3.14 -15.73 -1.41
N ILE A 104 3.60 -14.73 -0.65
CA ILE A 104 3.18 -13.32 -0.82
C ILE A 104 3.97 -12.65 -1.95
N ARG A 105 5.25 -12.98 -2.08
CA ARG A 105 6.22 -12.45 -3.05
C ARG A 105 6.77 -13.57 -3.92
N THR A 106 5.88 -14.36 -4.54
CA THR A 106 6.27 -15.50 -5.41
C THR A 106 7.30 -15.13 -6.48
N TYR A 107 7.29 -13.88 -6.94
CA TYR A 107 8.25 -13.33 -7.90
C TYR A 107 9.70 -13.27 -7.37
N SER A 108 9.93 -13.25 -6.06
CA SER A 108 11.27 -13.17 -5.47
C SER A 108 12.12 -14.39 -5.79
N ASN A 109 11.48 -15.54 -6.00
CA ASN A 109 12.15 -16.81 -6.30
C ASN A 109 12.19 -17.08 -7.82
N CYS A 110 11.85 -16.08 -8.66
CA CYS A 110 11.86 -16.19 -10.10
C CYS A 110 13.11 -15.51 -10.68
N SER A 111 14.08 -16.31 -11.11
CA SER A 111 15.35 -15.83 -11.69
C SER A 111 15.17 -14.94 -12.93
N THR A 112 14.16 -15.23 -13.76
CA THR A 112 13.81 -14.38 -14.91
C THR A 112 13.35 -12.99 -14.48
N TRP A 113 12.53 -12.92 -13.43
CA TRP A 113 12.04 -11.67 -12.87
C TRP A 113 13.18 -10.86 -12.24
N GLU A 114 14.05 -11.52 -11.48
CA GLU A 114 15.22 -10.92 -10.86
C GLU A 114 16.14 -10.27 -11.91
N SER A 115 16.48 -11.01 -12.97
CA SER A 115 17.36 -10.53 -14.04
C SER A 115 16.79 -9.28 -14.73
N ARG A 116 15.48 -9.26 -15.02
CA ARG A 116 14.81 -8.12 -15.66
C ARG A 116 14.64 -6.93 -14.72
N SER A 117 14.43 -7.18 -13.42
CA SER A 117 14.32 -6.13 -12.41
C SER A 117 15.62 -5.35 -12.30
N ILE A 118 16.78 -6.03 -12.35
CA ILE A 118 18.09 -5.39 -12.37
C ILE A 118 18.26 -4.47 -13.58
N GLU A 119 17.75 -4.85 -14.76
CA GLU A 119 17.78 -3.97 -15.93
C GLU A 119 16.93 -2.71 -15.74
N LEU A 120 15.76 -2.82 -15.12
CA LEU A 120 14.88 -1.69 -14.82
C LEU A 120 15.48 -0.77 -13.74
N LEU A 121 16.15 -1.34 -12.74
CA LEU A 121 16.84 -0.56 -11.71
C LEU A 121 17.92 0.34 -12.31
N LYS A 122 18.63 -0.11 -13.35
CA LYS A 122 19.62 0.73 -14.05
C LYS A 122 18.99 1.99 -14.64
N GLU A 123 17.75 1.93 -15.11
CA GLU A 123 17.05 3.10 -15.63
C GLU A 123 16.59 4.03 -14.49
N SER A 124 16.11 3.46 -13.39
CA SER A 124 15.76 4.23 -12.18
C SER A 124 16.97 4.98 -11.60
N MET A 125 18.15 4.35 -11.59
CA MET A 125 19.39 4.98 -11.11
C MET A 125 19.80 6.20 -11.97
N LYS A 126 19.63 6.14 -13.30
CA LYS A 126 19.88 7.30 -14.17
C LYS A 126 18.98 8.48 -13.86
N PHE A 127 17.73 8.21 -13.46
CA PHE A 127 16.78 9.24 -13.06
C PHE A 127 17.18 9.90 -11.74
N GLU A 128 17.69 9.14 -10.77
CA GLU A 128 18.21 9.68 -9.52
C GLU A 128 19.45 10.55 -9.74
N GLU A 129 20.36 10.15 -10.63
CA GLU A 129 21.53 10.95 -11.03
C GLU A 129 21.16 12.30 -11.67
N THR A 130 19.99 12.40 -12.29
CA THR A 130 19.51 13.66 -12.91
C THR A 130 18.82 14.60 -11.93
N ILE A 131 18.45 14.14 -10.74
CA ILE A 131 17.81 14.97 -9.70
C ILE A 131 18.83 15.70 -8.82
N ILE A 132 20.09 15.23 -8.75
CA ILE A 132 21.17 15.92 -8.04
C ILE A 132 21.61 17.13 -8.89
N PRO A 133 21.36 18.38 -8.46
CA PRO A 133 21.85 19.54 -9.21
C PRO A 133 23.39 19.57 -9.19
N PRO A 134 24.07 19.99 -10.27
CA PRO A 134 25.50 20.26 -10.21
C PRO A 134 25.73 21.38 -9.17
N GLY A 135 26.69 21.13 -8.26
CA GLY A 135 27.07 22.05 -7.19
C GLY A 135 27.68 23.36 -7.69
#